data_AF-A0A328U8M8-F1
#
_entry.id   AF-A0A328U8M8-F1
#
_cell.length_a   1.000
_cell.length_b   1.000
_cell.length_c   1.000
_cell.angle_alpha   90.00
_cell.angle_beta   90.00
_cell.angle_gamma   90.00
#
_symmetry.space_group_name_H-M   'P 1'
#
loop_
_entity.id
_entity.type
_entity.pdbx_description
1 polymer ?
#
loop_
_entity_poly.entity_id
_entity_poly.type
_entity_poly.pdbx_seq_one_letter_code
_entity_poly.pdbx_strand_id
1 'polypeptide(L)'
;MGNFGDWLVMFIAGGLILFWLYRVYYRWLHEPPGMKAKLVLSDADDVPEDDVAVQFLEDAGYEVTHGKYRIPLTIDLDGSILNSRLIIDLFAEKDGKHYIVKTARERTPIDWTGSGVRDRLLVYALMMPECDGILFVDHKELTIRTITFRYGS
;
A
#
# COMPACT_ATOMS: atom_id res chain seq x y z
N MET A 1 6.71 -2.32 -53.98
CA MET A 1 7.34 -2.40 -52.65
C MET A 1 6.36 -1.93 -51.57
N GLY A 2 5.16 -2.53 -51.47
CA GLY A 2 4.07 -2.04 -50.60
C GLY A 2 3.66 -3.01 -49.47
N ASN A 3 3.66 -4.32 -49.74
CA ASN A 3 3.19 -5.31 -48.75
C ASN A 3 4.16 -5.55 -47.59
N PHE A 4 5.46 -5.34 -47.77
CA PHE A 4 6.44 -5.68 -46.73
C PHE A 4 6.41 -4.69 -45.56
N GLY A 5 6.22 -3.40 -45.85
CA GLY A 5 6.04 -2.37 -44.83
C GLY A 5 4.73 -2.55 -44.07
N ASP A 6 3.65 -2.89 -44.78
CA ASP A 6 2.33 -3.09 -44.16
C ASP A 6 2.31 -4.31 -43.23
N TRP A 7 2.97 -5.40 -43.64
CA TRP A 7 3.15 -6.59 -42.80
C TRP A 7 4.02 -6.31 -41.58
N LEU A 8 5.10 -5.54 -41.74
CA LEU A 8 5.98 -5.13 -40.64
C LEU A 8 5.23 -4.28 -39.60
N VAL A 9 4.45 -3.29 -40.07
CA VAL A 9 3.63 -2.43 -39.21
C VAL A 9 2.57 -3.25 -38.48
N MET A 10 1.92 -4.20 -39.15
CA MET A 10 0.94 -5.08 -38.53
C MET A 10 1.54 -5.97 -37.44
N PHE A 11 2.75 -6.49 -37.64
CA PHE A 11 3.46 -7.27 -36.62
C PHE A 11 3.87 -6.43 -35.41
N ILE A 12 4.38 -5.22 -35.63
CA ILE A 12 4.77 -4.31 -34.55
C ILE A 12 3.54 -3.87 -33.75
N ALA A 13 2.45 -3.48 -34.43
CA ALA A 13 1.20 -3.09 -33.78
C ALA A 13 0.59 -4.26 -33.00
N GLY A 14 0.55 -5.46 -33.59
CA GLY A 14 0.06 -6.66 -32.92
C GLY A 14 0.90 -7.04 -31.70
N GLY A 15 2.22 -6.96 -31.81
CA GLY A 15 3.15 -7.19 -30.70
C GLY A 15 2.96 -6.17 -29.56
N LEU A 16 2.78 -4.89 -29.89
CA LEU A 16 2.49 -3.84 -28.91
C LEU A 16 1.16 -4.08 -28.21
N ILE A 17 0.11 -4.45 -28.94
CA ILE A 17 -1.21 -4.77 -28.36
C ILE A 17 -1.10 -5.99 -27.44
N LEU A 18 -0.42 -7.05 -27.86
CA LEU A 18 -0.19 -8.25 -27.04
C LEU A 18 0.61 -7.94 -25.79
N PHE A 19 1.66 -7.12 -25.90
CA PHE A 19 2.45 -6.68 -24.76
C PHE A 19 1.62 -5.83 -23.79
N TRP A 20 0.77 -4.94 -24.32
CA TRP A 20 -0.09 -4.09 -23.51
C TRP A 20 -1.20 -4.91 -22.82
N LEU A 21 -1.85 -5.82 -23.55
CA LEU A 21 -2.81 -6.79 -22.99
C LEU A 21 -2.16 -7.68 -21.96
N TYR A 22 -0.95 -8.19 -22.23
CA TYR A 22 -0.20 -8.97 -21.25
C TYR A 22 0.07 -8.16 -20.00
N ARG A 23 0.49 -6.89 -20.11
CA ARG A 23 0.75 -6.03 -18.96
C ARG A 23 -0.53 -5.74 -18.16
N VAL A 24 -1.63 -5.39 -18.82
CA VAL A 24 -2.92 -5.12 -18.18
C VAL A 24 -3.47 -6.39 -17.52
N TYR A 25 -3.41 -7.51 -18.22
CA TYR A 25 -3.82 -8.81 -17.71
C TYR A 25 -2.95 -9.24 -16.53
N TYR A 26 -1.63 -9.11 -16.62
CA TYR A 26 -0.71 -9.46 -15.53
C TYR A 26 -0.94 -8.59 -14.30
N ARG A 27 -1.19 -7.29 -14.48
CA ARG A 27 -1.56 -6.37 -13.39
C ARG A 27 -2.90 -6.74 -12.77
N TRP A 28 -3.91 -7.01 -13.59
CA TRP A 28 -5.24 -7.44 -13.13
C TRP A 28 -5.22 -8.82 -12.44
N LEU A 29 -4.36 -9.73 -12.87
CA LEU A 29 -4.23 -11.07 -12.28
C LEU A 29 -3.48 -11.05 -10.93
N HIS A 30 -2.59 -10.06 -10.73
CA HIS A 30 -1.81 -9.87 -9.49
C HIS A 30 -2.39 -8.78 -8.58
N GLU A 31 -3.47 -8.09 -8.98
CA GLU A 31 -4.29 -7.32 -8.05
C GLU A 31 -4.83 -8.30 -6.97
N PRO A 32 -4.49 -8.15 -5.69
CA PRO A 32 -5.03 -9.00 -4.66
C PRO A 32 -6.55 -8.78 -4.60
N PRO A 33 -7.38 -9.85 -4.64
CA PRO A 33 -8.82 -9.74 -4.58
C PRO A 33 -9.24 -9.37 -3.15
N GLY A 34 -9.24 -8.08 -2.83
CA GLY A 34 -9.69 -7.55 -1.55
C GLY A 34 -10.97 -6.76 -1.72
N MET A 35 -12.14 -7.42 -1.80
CA MET A 35 -13.44 -6.72 -1.73
C MET A 35 -13.56 -5.83 -0.47
N LYS A 36 -12.77 -6.14 0.58
CA LYS A 36 -12.61 -5.33 1.80
C LYS A 36 -11.61 -4.18 1.61
N ALA A 37 -10.43 -4.42 1.04
CA ALA A 37 -9.48 -3.36 0.69
C ALA A 37 -10.12 -2.31 -0.20
N LYS A 38 -10.86 -2.71 -1.25
CA LYS A 38 -11.52 -1.76 -2.15
C LYS A 38 -12.60 -0.91 -1.48
N LEU A 39 -13.33 -1.46 -0.50
CA LEU A 39 -14.31 -0.73 0.32
C LEU A 39 -13.62 0.18 1.37
N VAL A 40 -12.46 -0.25 1.87
CA VAL A 40 -11.61 0.50 2.79
C VAL A 40 -10.93 1.68 2.08
N LEU A 41 -10.51 1.47 0.84
CA LEU A 41 -9.80 2.46 0.02
C LEU A 41 -10.74 3.50 -0.59
N SER A 42 -12.04 3.20 -0.77
CA SER A 42 -13.01 4.18 -1.28
C SER A 42 -13.26 5.35 -0.34
N ASP A 43 -13.02 5.16 0.96
CA ASP A 43 -13.16 6.18 2.00
C ASP A 43 -11.79 6.76 2.43
N ALA A 44 -10.70 6.39 1.75
CA ALA A 44 -9.39 6.99 1.98
C ALA A 44 -9.35 8.42 1.42
N ASP A 45 -8.64 9.31 2.12
CA ASP A 45 -8.37 10.65 1.61
C ASP A 45 -7.52 10.55 0.33
N ASP A 46 -7.64 11.52 -0.57
CA ASP A 46 -6.74 11.64 -1.72
C ASP A 46 -5.28 11.78 -1.27
N VAL A 47 -4.34 11.39 -2.15
CA VAL A 47 -2.91 11.51 -1.88
C VAL A 47 -2.54 12.99 -1.77
N PRO A 48 -1.95 13.43 -0.64
CA PRO A 48 -1.50 14.81 -0.51
C PRO A 48 -0.25 15.06 -1.36
N GLU A 49 -0.38 15.90 -2.40
CA GLU A 49 0.70 16.20 -3.36
C GLU A 49 1.95 16.82 -2.70
N ASP A 50 1.78 17.59 -1.62
CA ASP A 50 2.86 18.32 -0.93
C ASP A 50 3.42 17.58 0.30
N ASP A 51 3.11 16.29 0.49
CA ASP A 51 3.59 15.55 1.66
C ASP A 51 5.02 15.02 1.46
N VAL A 52 5.93 15.41 2.35
CA VAL A 52 7.34 14.99 2.35
C VAL A 52 7.48 13.46 2.43
N ALA A 53 6.57 12.77 3.12
CA ALA A 53 6.59 11.32 3.19
C ALA A 53 6.22 10.66 1.86
N VAL A 54 5.36 11.30 1.06
CA VAL A 54 4.98 10.83 -0.29
C VAL A 54 6.18 10.95 -1.21
N GLN A 55 6.79 12.14 -1.29
CA GLN A 55 7.98 12.38 -2.11
C GLN A 55 9.13 11.42 -1.75
N PHE A 56 9.37 11.21 -0.46
CA PHE A 56 10.41 10.29 -0.01
C PHE A 56 10.14 8.82 -0.39
N LEU A 57 8.87 8.41 -0.42
CA LEU A 57 8.48 7.08 -0.90
C LEU A 57 8.65 6.95 -2.41
N GLU A 58 8.24 7.96 -3.17
CA GLU A 58 8.39 8.03 -4.62
C GLU A 58 9.85 8.01 -5.06
N ASP A 59 10.72 8.79 -4.40
CA ASP A 59 12.16 8.78 -4.61
C ASP A 59 12.78 7.39 -4.33
N ALA A 60 12.20 6.63 -3.41
CA ALA A 60 12.59 5.25 -3.11
C ALA A 60 11.95 4.20 -4.05
N GLY A 61 11.20 4.64 -5.06
CA GLY A 61 10.58 3.82 -6.09
C GLY A 61 9.26 3.16 -5.67
N TYR A 62 8.56 3.71 -4.68
CA TYR A 62 7.19 3.33 -4.34
C TYR A 62 6.19 4.26 -5.03
N GLU A 63 5.06 3.73 -5.48
CA GLU A 63 3.93 4.52 -5.95
C GLU A 63 2.93 4.68 -4.81
N VAL A 64 2.63 5.92 -4.40
CA VAL A 64 1.62 6.17 -3.36
C VAL A 64 0.23 6.14 -4.01
N THR A 65 -0.61 5.19 -3.60
CA THR A 65 -1.91 4.96 -4.26
C THR A 65 -3.06 5.68 -3.59
N HIS A 66 -3.05 5.78 -2.26
CA HIS A 66 -4.12 6.41 -1.47
C HIS A 66 -3.53 7.14 -0.27
N GLY A 67 -4.22 8.21 0.14
CA GLY A 67 -3.83 9.04 1.27
C GLY A 67 -4.23 8.44 2.62
N LYS A 68 -4.46 9.34 3.57
CA LYS A 68 -4.77 8.98 4.95
C LYS A 68 -6.13 8.31 5.05
N TYR A 69 -6.18 7.19 5.74
CA TYR A 69 -7.43 6.49 6.01
C TYR A 69 -7.69 6.34 7.51
N ARG A 70 -8.92 6.64 7.92
CA ARG A 70 -9.36 6.60 9.32
C ARG A 70 -10.43 5.53 9.46
N ILE A 71 -10.11 4.44 10.14
CA ILE A 71 -11.05 3.36 10.44
C ILE A 71 -11.76 3.71 11.75
N PRO A 72 -13.05 4.08 11.74
CA PRO A 72 -13.80 4.27 12.97
C PRO A 72 -13.98 2.94 13.69
N LEU A 73 -13.82 2.95 15.01
CA LEU A 73 -14.04 1.79 15.87
C LEU A 73 -15.04 2.16 16.95
N THR A 74 -16.08 1.35 17.09
CA THR A 74 -17.00 1.39 18.22
C THR A 74 -16.75 0.16 19.08
N ILE A 75 -16.50 0.39 20.37
CA ILE A 75 -16.13 -0.64 21.34
C ILE A 75 -17.20 -0.62 22.42
N ASP A 76 -17.87 -1.75 22.63
CA ASP A 76 -18.74 -1.94 23.79
C ASP A 76 -17.89 -2.42 24.97
N LEU A 77 -17.86 -1.63 26.04
CA LEU A 77 -17.20 -1.97 27.30
C LEU A 77 -18.25 -2.03 28.41
N ASP A 78 -18.71 -3.24 28.73
CA ASP A 78 -19.69 -3.50 29.78
C ASP A 78 -20.96 -2.63 29.66
N GLY A 79 -21.46 -2.45 28.43
CA GLY A 79 -22.62 -1.61 28.13
C GLY A 79 -22.31 -0.13 27.93
N SER A 80 -21.05 0.29 28.12
CA SER A 80 -20.59 1.64 27.78
C SER A 80 -20.01 1.66 26.37
N ILE A 81 -20.60 2.47 25.49
CA ILE A 81 -20.11 2.63 24.12
C ILE A 81 -18.91 3.58 24.12
N LEU A 82 -17.73 3.07 23.74
CA LEU A 82 -16.52 3.84 23.51
C LEU A 82 -16.31 3.99 21.99
N ASN A 83 -15.88 5.19 21.57
CA ASN A 83 -15.52 5.44 20.18
C ASN A 83 -14.02 5.69 20.09
N SER A 84 -13.38 5.03 19.13
CA SER A 84 -11.97 5.16 18.81
C SER A 84 -11.78 5.12 17.30
N ARG A 85 -10.53 5.18 16.85
CA ARG A 85 -10.19 5.02 15.45
C ARG A 85 -8.77 4.51 15.27
N LEU A 86 -8.56 3.71 14.24
CA LEU A 86 -7.24 3.40 13.72
C LEU A 86 -6.94 4.30 12.52
N ILE A 87 -5.67 4.63 12.32
CA ILE A 87 -5.25 5.55 11.26
C ILE A 87 -4.14 4.88 10.46
N ILE A 88 -4.37 4.73 9.16
CA ILE A 88 -3.35 4.41 8.18
C ILE A 88 -2.93 5.73 7.54
N ASP A 89 -1.62 5.99 7.47
CA ASP A 89 -1.15 7.30 7.03
C ASP A 89 -1.18 7.42 5.51
N LEU A 90 -0.73 6.38 4.79
CA LEU A 90 -0.78 6.27 3.32
C LEU A 90 -0.85 4.78 2.92
N PHE A 91 -1.12 4.54 1.63
CA PHE A 91 -0.94 3.24 0.98
C PHE A 91 0.07 3.37 -0.16
N ALA A 92 0.97 2.40 -0.29
CA ALA A 92 2.01 2.41 -1.30
C ALA A 92 2.11 1.07 -2.03
N GLU A 93 2.53 1.10 -3.28
CA GLU A 93 2.80 -0.06 -4.11
C GLU A 93 4.24 -0.04 -4.60
N LYS A 94 4.89 -1.21 -4.67
CA LYS A 94 6.18 -1.36 -5.35
C LYS A 94 6.32 -2.77 -5.90
N ASP A 95 6.70 -2.87 -7.17
CA ASP A 95 6.87 -4.15 -7.88
C ASP A 95 5.64 -5.08 -7.78
N GLY A 96 4.43 -4.50 -7.82
CA GLY A 96 3.16 -5.22 -7.69
C GLY A 96 2.83 -5.71 -6.27
N LYS A 97 3.57 -5.25 -5.26
CA LYS A 97 3.31 -5.52 -3.85
C LYS A 97 2.70 -4.30 -3.18
N HIS A 98 1.72 -4.54 -2.31
CA HIS A 98 0.98 -3.48 -1.64
C HIS A 98 1.36 -3.36 -0.17
N TYR A 99 1.49 -2.13 0.29
CA TYR A 99 1.96 -1.82 1.62
C TYR A 99 1.09 -0.79 2.33
N ILE A 100 0.90 -1.00 3.62
CA ILE A 100 0.42 0.05 4.54
C ILE A 100 1.62 0.92 4.90
N VAL A 101 1.45 2.24 4.87
CA VAL A 101 2.47 3.17 5.33
C VAL A 101 2.11 3.75 6.70
N LYS A 102 3.08 3.73 7.61
CA LYS A 102 3.05 4.40 8.91
C LYS A 102 4.22 5.37 9.00
N THR A 103 3.92 6.66 9.15
CA THR A 103 4.95 7.69 9.26
C THR A 103 5.39 7.86 10.72
N ALA A 104 6.68 8.02 10.94
CA ALA A 104 7.26 8.31 12.25
C ALA A 104 6.68 9.60 12.85
N ARG A 105 6.39 9.57 14.16
CA ARG A 105 5.87 10.74 14.90
C ARG A 105 6.67 10.90 16.19
N GLU A 106 7.22 12.09 16.41
CA GLU A 106 8.05 12.39 17.59
C GLU A 106 7.40 12.06 18.93
N ARG A 107 6.08 12.26 19.04
CA ARG A 107 5.33 12.03 20.27
C ARG A 107 5.02 10.56 20.55
N THR A 108 5.19 9.68 19.56
CA THR A 108 4.90 8.25 19.70
C THR A 108 5.94 7.43 18.96
N PRO A 109 7.19 7.40 19.46
CA PRO A 109 8.23 6.56 18.87
C PRO A 109 7.87 5.08 19.01
N ILE A 110 8.38 4.27 18.10
CA ILE A 110 8.25 2.81 18.18
C ILE A 110 9.42 2.27 18.98
N ASP A 111 9.11 1.43 19.97
CA ASP A 111 10.12 0.57 20.56
C ASP A 111 10.45 -0.57 19.58
N TRP A 112 11.71 -0.61 19.13
CA TRP A 112 12.17 -1.56 18.12
C TRP A 112 12.45 -2.98 18.66
N THR A 113 11.89 -3.31 19.83
CA THR A 113 11.78 -4.69 20.30
C THR A 113 10.68 -5.45 19.57
N GLY A 114 10.71 -6.79 19.61
CA GLY A 114 9.66 -7.62 19.00
C GLY A 114 8.26 -7.34 19.56
N SER A 115 8.15 -7.12 20.88
CA SER A 115 6.89 -6.72 21.53
C SER A 115 6.46 -5.31 21.14
N GLY A 116 7.38 -4.35 21.06
CA GLY A 116 7.06 -2.97 20.67
C GLY A 116 6.54 -2.89 19.23
N VAL A 117 7.20 -3.57 18.30
CA VAL A 117 6.75 -3.68 16.90
C VAL A 117 5.39 -4.40 16.82
N ARG A 118 5.22 -5.51 17.54
CA ARG A 118 3.94 -6.24 17.60
C ARG A 118 2.81 -5.34 18.09
N ASP A 119 2.95 -4.74 19.26
CA ASP A 119 1.87 -3.98 19.91
C ASP A 119 1.47 -2.75 19.10
N ARG A 120 2.41 -2.19 18.33
CA ARG A 120 2.16 -0.99 17.52
C ARG A 120 1.65 -1.31 16.11
N LEU A 121 2.18 -2.33 15.45
CA LEU A 121 2.01 -2.55 14.01
C LEU A 121 1.17 -3.79 13.67
N LEU A 122 1.09 -4.79 14.55
CA LEU A 122 0.39 -6.05 14.27
C LEU A 122 -1.08 -5.83 13.89
N VAL A 123 -1.76 -4.88 14.55
CA VAL A 123 -3.17 -4.57 14.29
C VAL A 123 -3.43 -4.21 12.83
N TYR A 124 -2.50 -3.51 12.16
CA TYR A 124 -2.66 -3.12 10.77
C TYR A 124 -2.45 -4.31 9.83
N ALA A 125 -1.47 -5.18 10.13
CA ALA A 125 -1.24 -6.41 9.39
C ALA A 125 -2.42 -7.39 9.50
N LEU A 126 -3.09 -7.42 10.66
CA LEU A 126 -4.29 -8.22 10.86
C LEU A 126 -5.54 -7.64 10.18
N MET A 127 -5.62 -6.31 10.09
CA MET A 127 -6.76 -5.64 9.45
C MET A 127 -6.73 -5.77 7.93
N MET A 128 -5.53 -5.70 7.34
CA MET A 128 -5.32 -5.76 5.89
C MET A 128 -4.39 -6.94 5.56
N PRO A 129 -4.86 -8.19 5.71
CA PRO A 129 -4.06 -9.38 5.44
C PRO A 129 -3.61 -9.49 3.97
N GLU A 130 -4.27 -8.77 3.06
CA GLU A 130 -3.92 -8.66 1.64
C GLU A 130 -2.68 -7.79 1.36
N CYS A 131 -2.22 -6.97 2.31
CA CYS A 131 -1.00 -6.20 2.14
C CYS A 131 0.25 -7.07 2.40
N ASP A 132 1.27 -6.93 1.57
CA ASP A 132 2.55 -7.63 1.67
C ASP A 132 3.38 -7.22 2.88
N GLY A 133 3.05 -6.08 3.51
CA GLY A 133 3.68 -5.64 4.74
C GLY A 133 3.33 -4.21 5.13
N ILE A 134 4.05 -3.72 6.13
CA ILE A 134 3.94 -2.35 6.63
C ILE A 134 5.28 -1.64 6.39
N LEU A 135 5.23 -0.48 5.74
CA LEU A 135 6.34 0.45 5.63
C LEU A 135 6.30 1.43 6.79
N PHE A 136 7.31 1.39 7.64
CA PHE A 136 7.56 2.44 8.60
C PHE A 136 8.51 3.46 8.00
N VAL A 137 8.02 4.69 7.81
CA VAL A 137 8.73 5.77 7.11
C VAL A 137 9.14 6.85 8.09
N ASP A 138 10.43 7.08 8.20
CA ASP A 138 10.99 8.20 8.93
C ASP A 138 11.76 9.12 7.97
N HIS A 139 11.12 10.22 7.56
CA HIS A 139 11.72 11.19 6.66
C HIS A 139 12.83 12.02 7.31
N LYS A 140 12.87 12.11 8.65
CA LYS A 140 13.91 12.86 9.37
C LYS A 140 15.21 12.06 9.42
N GLU A 141 15.08 10.77 9.68
CA GLU A 141 16.20 9.82 9.68
C GLU A 141 16.49 9.24 8.28
N LEU A 142 15.71 9.62 7.26
CA LEU A 142 15.76 9.08 5.89
C LEU A 142 15.77 7.55 5.86
N THR A 143 14.89 6.93 6.65
CA THR A 143 14.76 5.47 6.69
C THR A 143 13.37 4.98 6.32
N ILE A 144 13.33 3.93 5.51
CA ILE A 144 12.12 3.16 5.22
C ILE A 144 12.39 1.74 5.69
N ARG A 145 11.59 1.27 6.65
CA ARG A 145 11.68 -0.10 7.18
C ARG A 145 10.47 -0.88 6.72
N THR A 146 10.69 -2.06 6.17
CA THR A 146 9.62 -2.99 5.80
C THR A 146 9.43 -4.02 6.90
N ILE A 147 8.22 -4.07 7.46
CA ILE A 147 7.83 -4.98 8.54
C ILE A 147 6.84 -5.99 7.98
N THR A 148 7.14 -7.28 8.16
CA THR A 148 6.27 -8.39 7.80
C THR A 148 6.08 -9.30 9.01
N PHE A 149 4.88 -9.85 9.16
CA PHE A 149 4.54 -10.76 10.26
C PHE A 149 4.31 -12.16 9.69
N ARG A 150 4.86 -13.18 10.37
CA ARG A 150 4.66 -14.60 10.05
C ARG A 150 4.20 -15.32 11.32
N TYR A 151 3.25 -16.25 11.18
CA TYR A 151 2.67 -17.02 12.29
C TYR A 151 2.96 -18.49 12.10
N GLY A 152 3.33 -19.18 13.19
CA GLY A 152 3.67 -20.60 13.15
C GLY A 152 4.98 -20.85 12.41
N SER A 153 6.02 -21.23 13.15
CA SER A 153 7.29 -21.68 12.57
C SER A 153 7.15 -23.03 11.90
#